data_AF-A0A963RVV4-F1
#
_entry.id   AF-A0A963RVV4-F1
#
_cell.length_a   1.000
_cell.length_b   1.000
_cell.length_c   1.000
_cell.angle_alpha   90.00
_cell.angle_beta   90.00
_cell.angle_gamma   90.00
#
_symmetry.space_group_name_H-M   'P 1'
#
loop_
_entity.id
_entity.type
_entity.pdbx_description
1 polymer ?
#
loop_
_entity_poly.entity_id
_entity_poly.type
_entity_poly.pdbx_seq_one_letter_code
_entity_poly.pdbx_strand_id
1 'polypeptide(L)'
;GIYGLGQALLQIPLGWLSDQVGRKPVIVGGLLLFALGSVVAAQADSLWGIVLGRALQGAGAIAATVMALVADLTSEEQRTKAMAVVGMSIGMSFAVALVLGPAVAAWGGLAAV
;
A
#
# COMPACT_ATOMS: atom_id res chain seq x y z
N GLY A 1 8.84 10.04 -4.18
CA GLY A 1 8.92 11.31 -3.44
C GLY A 1 7.85 11.36 -2.38
N ILE A 2 6.72 12.02 -2.64
CA ILE A 2 5.70 12.26 -1.61
C ILE A 2 4.98 11.00 -1.11
N TYR A 3 4.72 10.02 -2.00
CA TYR A 3 4.17 8.72 -1.62
C TYR A 3 5.01 8.02 -0.56
N GLY A 4 6.31 7.84 -0.85
CA GLY A 4 7.23 7.17 0.06
C GLY A 4 7.48 7.95 1.36
N LEU A 5 7.47 9.29 1.30
CA LEU A 5 7.57 10.13 2.49
C LEU A 5 6.35 9.97 3.40
N GLY A 6 5.14 10.06 2.83
CA GLY A 6 3.90 9.82 3.57
C GLY A 6 3.88 8.44 4.18
N GLN A 7 4.29 7.43 3.41
CA GLN A 7 4.37 6.06 3.88
C GLN A 7 5.34 5.93 5.06
N ALA A 8 6.57 6.41 4.94
CA ALA A 8 7.57 6.32 6.00
C ALA A 8 7.14 7.05 7.29
N LEU A 9 6.56 8.25 7.16
CA LEU A 9 6.14 9.06 8.30
C LEU A 9 4.94 8.47 9.04
N LEU A 10 3.97 7.91 8.30
CA LEU A 10 2.71 7.42 8.88
C LEU A 10 2.75 5.94 9.25
N GLN A 11 3.72 5.18 8.74
CA GLN A 11 3.83 3.75 9.02
C GLN A 11 4.09 3.44 10.51
N ILE A 12 4.85 4.28 11.23
CA ILE A 12 5.06 4.09 12.67
C ILE A 12 3.80 4.47 13.48
N PRO A 13 3.19 5.67 13.30
CA PRO A 13 1.94 6.03 13.97
C PRO A 13 0.79 5.06 13.70
N LEU A 14 0.60 4.62 12.45
CA LEU A 14 -0.47 3.66 12.11
C LEU A 14 -0.20 2.27 12.67
N GLY A 15 1.07 1.86 12.75
CA GLY A 15 1.46 0.64 13.47
C GLY A 15 1.01 0.70 14.94
N TRP A 16 1.38 1.76 15.65
CA TRP A 16 0.98 1.96 17.05
C TRP A 16 -0.54 2.06 17.22
N LEU A 17 -1.22 2.81 16.34
CA LEU A 17 -2.69 2.91 16.36
C LEU A 17 -3.33 1.53 16.20
N SER A 18 -2.78 0.69 15.32
CA SER A 18 -3.30 -0.66 15.08
C SER A 18 -3.17 -1.61 16.26
N ASP A 19 -2.21 -1.36 17.15
CA ASP A 19 -2.07 -2.11 18.40
C ASP A 19 -3.18 -1.73 19.41
N GLN A 20 -3.74 -0.53 19.31
CA GLN A 20 -4.77 -0.04 20.23
C GLN A 20 -6.20 -0.31 19.78
N VAL A 21 -6.52 0.02 18.53
CA VAL A 21 -7.89 -0.13 17.97
C VAL A 21 -8.11 -1.47 17.27
N GLY A 22 -7.06 -2.29 17.21
CA GLY A 22 -7.04 -3.56 16.49
C GLY A 22 -6.52 -3.42 15.06
N ARG A 23 -5.90 -4.50 14.58
CA ARG A 23 -5.17 -4.48 13.30
C ARG A 23 -6.07 -4.37 12.08
N LYS A 24 -7.18 -5.11 12.06
CA LYS A 24 -8.09 -5.17 10.90
C LYS A 24 -8.72 -3.81 10.54
N PRO A 25 -9.29 -3.02 11.49
CA PRO A 25 -9.82 -1.69 11.18
C PRO A 25 -8.80 -0.75 10.55
N VAL A 26 -7.56 -0.75 11.03
CA VAL A 26 -6.48 0.10 10.49
C VAL A 26 -6.08 -0.32 9.08
N ILE A 27 -5.99 -1.63 8.82
CA ILE A 27 -5.71 -2.16 7.47
C ILE A 27 -6.81 -1.72 6.49
N VAL A 28 -8.07 -1.91 6.85
CA VAL A 28 -9.20 -1.54 5.98
C VAL A 28 -9.23 -0.04 5.74
N GLY A 29 -9.05 0.78 6.79
CA GLY A 29 -9.01 2.23 6.67
C GLY A 29 -7.87 2.71 5.75
N GLY A 30 -6.68 2.13 5.88
CA GLY A 30 -5.54 2.44 5.02
C GLY A 30 -5.75 2.01 3.56
N LEU A 31 -6.36 0.85 3.32
CA LEU A 31 -6.72 0.40 1.97
C LEU A 31 -7.78 1.31 1.31
N LEU A 32 -8.76 1.78 2.07
CA LEU A 32 -9.76 2.73 1.58
C LEU A 32 -9.09 4.07 1.22
N LEU A 33 -8.20 4.58 2.08
CA LEU A 33 -7.45 5.80 1.80
C LEU A 33 -6.55 5.66 0.57
N PHE A 34 -5.92 4.49 0.41
CA PHE A 34 -5.14 4.17 -0.77
C PHE A 34 -6.01 4.18 -2.03
N ALA A 35 -7.15 3.49 -2.02
CA ALA A 35 -8.08 3.46 -3.15
C ALA A 35 -8.58 4.86 -3.53
N LEU A 36 -8.93 5.69 -2.53
CA LEU A 36 -9.32 7.08 -2.75
C LEU A 36 -8.19 7.88 -3.41
N GLY A 37 -6.96 7.75 -2.91
CA GLY A 37 -5.80 8.40 -3.51
C GLY A 37 -5.51 7.94 -4.94
N SER A 38 -5.78 6.68 -5.27
CA SER A 38 -5.68 6.15 -6.64
C SER A 38 -6.74 6.76 -7.56
N VAL A 39 -7.99 6.87 -7.11
CA VAL A 39 -9.07 7.53 -7.88
C VAL A 39 -8.76 9.00 -8.11
N VAL A 40 -8.23 9.70 -7.11
CA VAL A 40 -7.80 11.11 -7.26
C VAL A 40 -6.66 11.23 -8.27
N ALA A 41 -5.69 10.34 -8.24
CA ALA A 41 -4.58 10.36 -9.20
C ALA A 41 -5.03 10.02 -10.63
N ALA A 42 -5.95 9.06 -10.79
CA ALA A 42 -6.46 8.64 -12.10
C ALA A 42 -7.29 9.73 -12.79
N GLN A 43 -8.01 10.56 -12.03
CA GLN A 43 -8.81 11.67 -12.55
C GLN A 43 -8.06 13.01 -12.59
N ALA A 44 -6.76 13.02 -12.28
CA ALA A 44 -6.01 14.27 -12.20
C ALA A 44 -5.52 14.75 -13.58
N ASP A 45 -6.04 15.89 -14.02
CA ASP A 45 -5.56 16.57 -15.24
C ASP A 45 -4.33 17.46 -15.00
N SER A 46 -3.87 17.55 -13.75
CA SER A 46 -2.73 18.39 -13.35
C SER A 46 -1.73 17.63 -12.50
N LEU A 47 -0.46 18.03 -12.59
CA LEU A 47 0.62 17.45 -11.80
C LEU A 47 0.35 17.55 -10.29
N TRP A 48 -0.24 18.65 -9.83
CA TRP A 48 -0.62 18.84 -8.42
C TRP A 48 -1.70 17.87 -7.96
N GLY A 49 -2.67 17.53 -8.82
CA GLY A 49 -3.67 16.50 -8.53
C GLY A 49 -3.05 15.11 -8.38
N ILE A 50 -2.10 14.76 -9.25
CA ILE A 50 -1.36 13.49 -9.16
C ILE A 50 -0.54 13.45 -7.86
N VAL A 51 0.14 14.55 -7.51
CA VAL A 51 0.93 14.66 -6.26
C VAL A 51 0.05 14.46 -5.03
N LEU A 52 -1.13 15.08 -5.01
CA LEU A 52 -2.10 14.91 -3.93
C LEU A 52 -2.59 13.44 -3.84
N GLY A 53 -2.97 12.84 -4.96
CA GLY A 53 -3.39 11.44 -5.00
C GLY A 53 -2.30 10.49 -4.50
N ARG A 54 -1.03 10.74 -4.86
CA ARG A 54 0.13 9.97 -4.37
C ARG A 54 0.42 10.21 -2.88
N ALA A 55 0.18 11.42 -2.37
CA ALA A 55 0.30 11.71 -0.95
C ALA A 55 -0.76 10.95 -0.14
N LEU A 56 -2.01 10.92 -0.62
CA LEU A 56 -3.11 10.14 -0.02
C LEU A 56 -2.82 8.64 -0.05
N GLN A 57 -2.35 8.11 -1.18
CA GLN A 57 -1.92 6.71 -1.28
C GLN A 57 -0.80 6.39 -0.28
N GLY A 58 0.20 7.27 -0.16
CA GLY A 58 1.29 7.11 0.80
C GLY A 58 0.81 7.16 2.26
N ALA A 59 -0.25 7.93 2.54
CA ALA A 59 -0.82 8.02 3.87
C ALA A 59 -1.56 6.76 4.32
N GLY A 60 -2.01 5.91 3.38
CA GLY A 60 -2.57 4.58 3.64
C GLY A 60 -1.51 3.54 4.06
N ALA A 61 -0.59 3.89 4.95
CA ALA A 61 0.59 3.08 5.27
C ALA A 61 0.26 1.88 6.17
N ILE A 62 -0.12 0.76 5.57
CA ILE A 62 -0.56 -0.45 6.28
C ILE A 62 0.51 -1.54 6.43
N ALA A 63 1.69 -1.37 5.84
CA ALA A 63 2.69 -2.44 5.73
C ALA A 63 3.14 -2.98 7.11
N ALA A 64 3.40 -2.09 8.08
CA ALA A 64 3.76 -2.51 9.44
C ALA A 64 2.62 -3.28 10.12
N THR A 65 1.39 -2.79 10.01
CA THR A 65 0.20 -3.43 10.59
C THR A 65 -0.08 -4.80 9.98
N VAL A 66 0.09 -4.96 8.66
CA VAL A 66 -0.06 -6.25 7.97
C VAL A 66 1.00 -7.24 8.45
N MET A 67 2.27 -6.83 8.52
CA MET A 67 3.34 -7.69 9.03
C MET A 67 3.07 -8.11 10.48
N ALA A 68 2.63 -7.19 11.32
CA ALA A 68 2.29 -7.50 12.70
C ALA A 68 1.07 -8.43 12.81
N LEU A 69 0.04 -8.26 11.95
CA LEU A 69 -1.09 -9.17 11.89
C LEU A 69 -0.70 -10.58 11.47
N VAL A 70 0.19 -10.71 10.47
CA VAL A 70 0.71 -12.02 10.07
C VAL A 70 1.49 -12.63 11.23
N ALA A 71 2.31 -11.87 11.95
CA ALA A 71 3.06 -12.38 13.09
C ALA A 71 2.14 -12.86 14.23
N ASP A 72 1.03 -12.17 14.48
CA ASP A 72 0.04 -12.52 15.52
C ASP A 72 -0.79 -13.75 15.17
N LEU A 73 -1.08 -13.97 13.88
CA LEU A 73 -1.90 -15.09 13.41
C LEU A 73 -1.09 -16.35 13.08
N THR A 74 0.24 -16.27 13.12
CA THR A 74 1.13 -17.38 12.77
C THR A 74 1.89 -17.87 14.00
N SER A 75 1.97 -19.19 14.18
CA SER A 75 2.81 -19.78 15.22
C SER A 75 4.29 -19.46 15.00
N GLU A 76 5.10 -19.48 16.06
CA GLU A 76 6.53 -19.12 16.00
C GLU A 76 7.31 -19.97 15.00
N GLU A 77 7.06 -21.29 14.98
CA GLU A 77 7.68 -22.21 14.02
C GLU A 77 7.36 -21.87 12.56
N GLN A 78 6.15 -21.35 12.29
CA GLN A 78 5.70 -21.03 10.94
C GLN A 78 5.91 -19.56 10.56
N ARG A 79 6.30 -18.69 11.50
CA ARG A 79 6.39 -17.23 11.29
C ARG A 79 7.34 -16.88 10.15
N THR A 80 8.51 -17.51 10.09
CA THR A 80 9.48 -17.30 9.00
C THR A 80 8.88 -17.70 7.65
N LYS A 81 8.15 -18.81 7.59
CA LYS A 81 7.50 -19.27 6.36
C LYS A 81 6.38 -18.32 5.92
N ALA A 82 5.56 -17.83 6.85
CA ALA A 82 4.53 -16.86 6.55
C ALA A 82 5.11 -15.53 6.05
N MET A 83 6.17 -15.02 6.68
CA MET A 83 6.86 -13.81 6.22
C MET A 83 7.51 -14.00 4.84
N ALA A 84 8.06 -15.19 4.55
CA ALA A 84 8.55 -15.52 3.23
C ALA A 84 7.44 -15.46 2.16
N VAL A 85 6.23 -15.94 2.47
CA VAL A 85 5.07 -15.84 1.57
C VAL A 85 4.66 -14.38 1.32
N VAL A 86 4.70 -13.53 2.35
CA VAL A 86 4.47 -12.08 2.17
C VAL A 86 5.52 -11.49 1.22
N GLY A 87 6.80 -11.78 1.44
CA GLY A 87 7.89 -11.31 0.58
C GLY A 87 7.76 -11.78 -0.88
N MET A 88 7.43 -13.06 -1.08
CA MET A 88 7.16 -13.61 -2.42
C MET A 88 5.99 -12.90 -3.10
N SER A 89 4.92 -12.60 -2.35
CA SER A 89 3.74 -11.90 -2.87
C SER A 89 4.08 -10.47 -3.30
N ILE A 90 4.90 -9.75 -2.53
CA ILE A 90 5.38 -8.41 -2.88
C ILE A 90 6.23 -8.47 -4.15
N GLY A 91 7.18 -9.40 -4.22
CA GLY A 91 8.04 -9.59 -5.39
C GLY A 91 7.25 -9.93 -6.65
N MET A 92 6.28 -10.85 -6.55
CA MET A 92 5.40 -11.21 -7.65
C MET A 92 4.56 -10.01 -8.11
N SER A 93 3.97 -9.27 -7.17
CA SER A 93 3.17 -8.07 -7.48
C SER A 93 4.01 -7.03 -8.23
N PHE A 94 5.26 -6.82 -7.80
CA PHE A 94 6.19 -5.91 -8.47
C PHE A 94 6.55 -6.37 -9.88
N ALA A 95 6.86 -7.66 -10.07
CA ALA A 95 7.16 -8.22 -11.39
C ALA A 95 5.97 -8.07 -12.35
N VAL A 96 4.77 -8.41 -11.88
CA VAL A 96 3.53 -8.25 -12.67
C VAL A 96 3.30 -6.77 -13.01
N ALA A 97 3.47 -5.85 -12.05
CA ALA A 97 3.30 -4.42 -12.28
C ALA A 97 4.28 -3.85 -13.31
N LEU A 98 5.54 -4.28 -13.31
CA LEU A 98 6.54 -3.84 -14.30
C LEU A 98 6.21 -4.28 -15.72
N VAL A 99 5.63 -5.48 -15.88
CA VAL A 99 5.27 -6.02 -17.19
C VAL A 99 3.96 -5.41 -17.69
N LEU A 100 2.92 -5.39 -16.84
CA LEU A 100 1.59 -4.96 -17.24
C LEU A 100 1.43 -3.44 -17.22
N GLY A 101 2.13 -2.72 -16.34
CA GLY A 101 1.99 -1.28 -16.18
C GLY A 101 2.17 -0.49 -17.49
N PRO A 102 3.27 -0.68 -18.23
CA PRO A 102 3.46 -0.03 -19.54
C PRO A 102 2.42 -0.45 -20.58
N ALA A 103 1.97 -1.70 -20.57
CA ALA A 103 0.95 -2.20 -21.49
C ALA A 103 -0.41 -1.54 -21.25
N VAL A 104 -0.80 -1.39 -19.98
CA VAL A 104 -2.02 -0.68 -19.57
C VAL A 104 -1.90 0.82 -19.90
N ALA A 105 -0.74 1.43 -19.65
CA ALA A 105 -0.46 2.81 -20.02
C ALA A 105 -0.60 3.04 -21.53
N ALA A 106 -0.13 2.10 -22.34
CA ALA A 106 -0.20 2.20 -23.79
C ALA A 106 -1.63 2.11 -24.33
N TRP A 107 -2.54 1.45 -23.61
CA TRP A 107 -3.93 1.28 -24.04
C TRP A 107 -4.85 2.41 -23.57
N GLY A 108 -4.71 2.86 -22.32
CA GLY A 108 -5.60 3.84 -21.69
C GLY A 108 -4.94 5.13 -21.20
N GLY A 109 -3.65 5.34 -21.49
CA GLY A 109 -2.89 6.49 -21.04
C GLY A 109 -2.54 6.46 -19.55
N LEU A 110 -2.04 7.59 -19.02
CA LEU A 110 -1.64 7.73 -17.61
C LEU A 110 -2.80 7.55 -16.62
N ALA A 111 -4.04 7.79 -17.04
CA ALA A 111 -5.22 7.62 -16.19
C ALA A 111 -5.58 6.14 -15.96
N ALA A 112 -5.10 5.23 -16.81
CA ALA A 112 -5.37 3.80 -16.71
C ALA A 112 -4.40 3.05 -15.78
N VAL A 113 -3.32 3.70 -15.30
CA VAL A 113 -2.24 3.11 -14.49
C VAL A 113 -2.18 3.73 -13.11
#